data_AF-A0AAJ6QUV7-F1
#
_entry.id   AF-A0AAJ6QUV7-F1
#
_cell.length_a   1.000
_cell.length_b   1.000
_cell.length_c   1.000
_cell.angle_alpha   90.00
_cell.angle_beta   90.00
_cell.angle_gamma   90.00
#
_symmetry.space_group_name_H-M   'P 1'
#
loop_
_entity.id
_entity.type
_entity.pdbx_description
1 polymer ?
#
loop_
_entity_poly.entity_id
_entity_poly.type
_entity_poly.pdbx_seq_one_letter_code
_entity_poly.pdbx_strand_id
1 'polypeptide(L)'
;MALNSLGRLGSGFLNLRNLVSPVGIKPLEGVLTQVRTFKDVDVLAKRCKDCYFHKDDDRWYVLCRTHGRHKQRQKIADIRNFWIVTHKTHGPKKRF
;
A
#
# COMPACT_ATOMS: atom_id res chain seq x y z
N MET A 1 60.40 29.81 -58.29
CA MET A 1 60.38 31.16 -57.68
C MET A 1 58.95 31.46 -57.26
N ALA A 2 58.79 32.11 -56.09
CA ALA A 2 57.55 32.52 -55.41
C ALA A 2 56.73 31.37 -54.79
N LEU A 3 56.79 31.10 -53.49
CA LEU A 3 56.38 31.86 -52.28
C LEU A 3 54.86 31.90 -52.03
N ASN A 4 54.48 31.13 -51.01
CA ASN A 4 53.67 31.48 -49.84
C ASN A 4 52.17 31.81 -49.96
N SER A 5 51.41 31.11 -49.10
CA SER A 5 50.57 31.63 -48.01
C SER A 5 49.14 31.04 -48.05
N LEU A 6 48.82 30.16 -47.09
CA LEU A 6 48.14 30.40 -45.80
C LEU A 6 46.61 30.44 -45.90
N GLY A 7 45.96 29.53 -45.17
CA GLY A 7 44.51 29.54 -44.91
C GLY A 7 44.02 28.20 -44.36
N ARG A 8 44.41 27.82 -43.12
CA ARG A 8 43.58 27.85 -41.90
C ARG A 8 42.35 26.92 -41.88
N LEU A 9 42.49 25.90 -41.02
CA LEU A 9 41.59 25.46 -39.94
C LEU A 9 40.16 24.98 -40.28
N GLY A 10 39.96 23.69 -40.03
CA GLY A 10 38.65 23.08 -39.81
C GLY A 10 38.78 21.78 -39.03
N SER A 11 39.11 21.89 -37.74
CA SER A 11 39.17 20.79 -36.78
C SER A 11 37.76 20.25 -36.48
N GLY A 12 37.32 19.23 -37.21
CA GLY A 12 36.16 18.43 -36.85
C GLY A 12 36.56 17.29 -35.93
N PHE A 13 36.75 17.57 -34.63
CA PHE A 13 36.86 16.50 -33.63
C PHE A 13 35.51 15.78 -33.53
N LEU A 14 35.43 14.56 -34.04
CA LEU A 14 34.32 13.65 -33.78
C LEU A 14 34.33 13.32 -32.27
N ASN A 15 33.35 13.86 -31.55
CA ASN A 15 33.21 13.68 -30.11
C ASN A 15 32.63 12.29 -29.82
N LEU A 16 33.49 11.28 -29.79
CA LEU A 16 33.16 9.93 -29.33
C LEU A 16 33.12 9.93 -27.80
N ARG A 17 32.06 10.49 -27.21
CA ARG A 17 31.79 10.37 -25.78
C ARG A 17 30.55 9.52 -25.55
N ASN A 18 30.83 8.34 -25.01
CA ASN A 18 30.00 7.61 -24.06
C ASN A 18 28.81 6.81 -24.63
N LEU A 19 29.13 5.65 -25.21
CA LEU A 19 28.25 4.47 -25.15
C LEU A 19 28.28 3.89 -23.72
N VAL A 20 27.73 4.61 -22.76
CA VAL A 20 27.37 4.03 -21.45
C VAL A 20 25.86 4.01 -21.42
N SER A 21 25.30 2.83 -21.72
CA SER A 21 23.90 2.53 -21.46
C SER A 21 23.63 2.74 -19.97
N PRO A 22 22.73 3.65 -19.56
CA PRO A 22 22.26 3.66 -18.19
C PRO A 22 21.37 2.42 -18.04
N VAL A 23 21.93 1.35 -17.47
CA VAL A 23 21.10 0.27 -16.92
C VAL A 23 20.29 0.90 -15.79
N GLY A 24 19.07 1.32 -16.13
CA GLY A 24 18.10 1.83 -15.19
C GLY A 24 17.75 0.71 -14.22
N ILE A 25 18.41 0.69 -13.07
CA ILE A 25 17.99 -0.10 -11.92
C ILE A 25 16.66 0.52 -11.49
N LYS A 26 15.55 -0.05 -11.95
CA LYS A 26 14.22 0.35 -11.47
C LYS A 26 14.17 -0.01 -9.99
N PRO A 27 13.86 0.94 -9.08
CA PRO A 27 13.64 0.58 -7.68
C PRO A 27 12.59 -0.52 -7.64
N LEU A 28 12.83 -1.55 -6.84
CA LEU A 28 11.87 -2.62 -6.60
C LEU A 28 10.66 -1.98 -5.91
N GLU A 29 9.71 -1.50 -6.70
CA GLU A 29 8.43 -1.01 -6.22
C GLU A 29 7.73 -2.20 -5.57
N GLY A 30 7.70 -2.18 -4.24
CA GLY A 30 6.97 -3.18 -3.46
C GLY A 30 5.52 -3.17 -3.91
N VAL A 31 5.09 -4.23 -4.61
CA VAL A 31 3.71 -4.40 -5.04
C VAL A 31 2.84 -4.54 -3.79
N LEU A 32 2.21 -3.44 -3.38
CA LEU A 32 1.24 -3.45 -2.29
C LEU A 32 -0.03 -4.13 -2.78
N THR A 33 -0.19 -5.41 -2.47
CA THR A 33 -1.46 -6.11 -2.70
C THR A 33 -2.46 -5.70 -1.63
N GLN A 34 -3.53 -5.02 -2.03
CA GLN A 34 -4.58 -4.64 -1.10
C GLN A 34 -5.37 -5.89 -0.67
N VAL A 35 -5.06 -6.41 0.51
CA VAL A 35 -5.81 -7.51 1.13
C VAL A 35 -7.16 -6.98 1.60
N ARG A 36 -8.25 -7.57 1.10
CA ARG A 36 -9.61 -7.22 1.50
C ARG A 36 -9.96 -7.94 2.81
N THR A 37 -9.78 -7.23 3.93
CA THR A 37 -10.12 -7.69 5.28
C THR A 37 -11.62 -7.53 5.60
N PHE A 38 -12.03 -7.96 6.80
CA PHE A 38 -13.39 -7.82 7.31
C PHE A 38 -13.68 -6.40 7.81
N LYS A 39 -14.92 -5.93 7.63
CA LYS A 39 -15.42 -4.73 8.30
C LYS A 39 -16.10 -5.11 9.63
N ASP A 40 -15.62 -4.55 10.73
CA ASP A 40 -16.28 -4.70 12.04
C ASP A 40 -17.52 -3.79 12.11
N VAL A 41 -18.68 -4.39 12.40
CA VAL A 41 -19.98 -3.72 12.47
C VAL A 41 -20.78 -4.21 13.67
N ASP A 42 -21.61 -3.32 14.24
CA ASP A 42 -22.49 -3.67 15.36
C ASP A 42 -23.69 -4.50 14.89
N VAL A 43 -24.32 -4.09 13.78
CA VAL A 43 -25.43 -4.80 13.14
C VAL A 43 -24.97 -5.40 11.83
N LEU A 44 -25.06 -6.72 11.71
CA LEU A 44 -24.67 -7.44 10.50
C LEU A 44 -25.85 -7.50 9.53
N ALA A 45 -25.59 -7.16 8.27
CA ALA A 45 -26.61 -7.21 7.22
C ALA A 45 -26.07 -7.87 5.95
N LYS A 46 -26.95 -8.63 5.29
CA LYS A 46 -26.69 -9.15 3.94
C LYS A 46 -26.89 -8.02 2.92
N ARG A 47 -25.89 -7.77 2.08
CA ARG A 47 -25.97 -6.79 0.98
C ARG A 47 -26.33 -7.41 -0.37
N CYS A 48 -26.20 -8.73 -0.45
CA CYS A 48 -26.30 -9.48 -1.69
C CYS A 48 -26.97 -10.85 -1.44
N LYS A 49 -27.41 -11.49 -2.52
CA LYS A 49 -27.99 -12.84 -2.50
C LYS A 49 -27.01 -13.94 -2.05
N ASP A 50 -25.73 -13.77 -2.39
CA ASP A 50 -24.66 -14.74 -2.10
C ASP A 50 -24.08 -14.58 -0.69
N CYS A 51 -24.55 -13.55 0.04
CA CYS A 51 -24.09 -13.21 1.36
C CYS A 51 -24.83 -14.10 2.37
N TYR A 52 -24.10 -14.74 3.29
CA TYR A 52 -24.70 -15.62 4.29
C TYR A 52 -24.11 -15.37 5.68
N PHE A 53 -24.89 -15.73 6.71
CA PHE A 53 -24.47 -15.64 8.10
C PHE A 53 -23.70 -16.90 8.50
N HIS A 54 -22.63 -16.70 9.25
CA HIS A 54 -21.82 -17.77 9.82
C HIS A 54 -21.50 -17.43 11.27
N LYS A 55 -21.58 -18.41 12.16
CA LYS A 55 -21.24 -18.25 13.56
C LYS A 55 -20.01 -19.13 13.82
N ASP A 56 -18.90 -18.48 14.15
CA ASP A 56 -17.67 -19.14 14.58
C ASP A 56 -17.38 -18.77 16.03
N ASP A 57 -17.08 -19.78 16.84
CA ASP A 57 -16.90 -19.70 18.30
C ASP A 57 -18.10 -19.00 18.97
N ASP A 58 -18.02 -17.67 19.13
CA ASP A 58 -19.06 -16.83 19.73
C ASP A 58 -19.33 -15.54 18.94
N ARG A 59 -18.79 -15.44 17.73
CA ARG A 59 -18.88 -14.22 16.92
C ARG A 59 -19.65 -14.48 15.63
N TRP A 60 -20.56 -13.58 15.30
CA TRP A 60 -21.24 -13.60 14.02
C TRP A 60 -20.40 -12.98 12.90
N TYR A 61 -20.54 -13.55 11.72
CA TYR A 61 -19.91 -13.10 10.48
C TYR A 61 -20.94 -13.05 9.36
N VAL A 62 -20.71 -12.15 8.40
CA VAL A 62 -21.31 -12.23 7.08
C VAL A 62 -20.19 -12.55 6.10
N LEU A 63 -20.30 -13.69 5.45
CA LEU A 63 -19.38 -14.13 4.41
C LEU A 63 -20.04 -13.98 3.04
N CYS A 64 -19.21 -13.80 2.01
CA CYS A 64 -19.66 -13.69 0.63
C CYS A 64 -18.63 -14.34 -0.29
N ARG A 65 -19.10 -15.23 -1.17
CA ARG A 65 -18.25 -15.93 -2.15
C ARG A 65 -17.88 -15.07 -3.34
N THR A 66 -18.80 -14.21 -3.79
CA THR A 66 -18.66 -13.37 -5.00
C THR A 66 -17.91 -12.08 -4.72
N HIS A 67 -18.26 -11.36 -3.65
CA HIS A 67 -17.72 -10.04 -3.36
C HIS A 67 -17.03 -9.98 -1.98
N GLY A 68 -15.69 -9.95 -1.98
CA GLY A 68 -14.91 -9.82 -0.75
C GLY A 68 -15.19 -8.56 0.09
N ARG A 69 -15.77 -7.51 -0.51
CA ARG A 69 -16.14 -6.26 0.18
C ARG A 69 -17.36 -6.40 1.11
N HIS A 70 -18.11 -7.50 1.00
CA HIS A 70 -19.29 -7.75 1.83
C HIS A 70 -18.96 -8.50 3.13
N LYS A 71 -17.70 -8.92 3.30
CA LYS A 71 -17.22 -9.58 4.51
C LYS A 71 -17.36 -8.65 5.73
N GLN A 72 -18.22 -9.04 6.66
CA GLN A 72 -18.48 -8.30 7.90
C GLN A 72 -18.24 -9.22 9.10
N ARG A 73 -17.81 -8.62 10.20
CA ARG A 73 -17.56 -9.30 11.47
C ARG A 73 -18.28 -8.55 12.58
N GLN A 74 -18.90 -9.28 13.51
CA GLN A 74 -19.54 -8.68 14.67
C GLN A 74 -18.48 -7.99 15.53
N LYS A 75 -18.76 -6.73 15.88
CA LYS A 75 -17.95 -6.00 16.84
C LYS A 75 -18.23 -6.54 18.24
N ILE A 76 -17.20 -7.05 18.92
CA ILE A 76 -17.29 -7.38 20.33
C ILE A 76 -17.02 -6.10 21.11
N ALA A 77 -18.00 -5.66 21.89
CA ALA A 77 -17.81 -4.52 22.77
C ALA A 77 -16.84 -4.92 23.89
N ASP A 78 -15.78 -4.13 24.06
CA ASP A 78 -14.95 -4.22 25.26
C ASP A 78 -15.76 -3.66 26.43
N ILE A 79 -15.78 -4.37 27.56
CA ILE A 79 -16.45 -3.93 28.78
C ILE A 79 -15.96 -2.54 29.23
N ARG A 80 -14.69 -2.23 28.94
CA ARG A 80 -14.08 -0.93 29.25
C ARG A 80 -14.73 0.24 28.52
N ASN A 81 -15.37 0.01 27.37
CA ASN A 81 -16.06 1.07 26.63
C ASN A 81 -17.29 1.58 27.37
N PHE A 82 -17.83 0.80 28.32
CA PHE A 82 -18.98 1.19 29.13
C PHE A 82 -18.58 1.84 30.47
N TRP A 83 -17.28 1.92 30.78
CA TRP A 83 -16.81 2.48 32.05
C TRP A 83 -16.73 4.01 31.98
N ILE A 84 -17.23 4.67 33.02
CA ILE A 84 -16.99 6.10 33.22
C ILE A 84 -15.56 6.25 33.72
N VAL A 85 -14.68 6.81 32.90
CA VAL A 85 -13.29 7.05 33.27
C VAL A 85 -13.24 8.24 34.22
N THR A 86 -13.03 7.98 35.51
CA THR A 86 -12.93 9.02 36.55
C THR A 86 -11.57 9.71 36.55
N HIS A 87 -10.50 8.99 36.21
CA HIS A 87 -9.15 9.51 36.13
C HIS A 87 -8.36 8.76 35.06
N LYS A 88 -7.60 9.48 34.23
CA LYS A 88 -6.79 8.91 33.14
C LYS A 88 -5.33 9.28 33.35
N THR A 89 -4.52 8.32 33.81
CA THR A 89 -3.06 8.48 33.86
C THR A 89 -2.45 8.24 32.49
N HIS A 90 -1.69 9.22 31.99
CA HIS A 90 -0.89 9.06 30.76
C HIS A 90 0.51 8.57 31.14
N GLY A 91 0.71 7.25 31.16
CA GLY A 91 2.03 6.61 31.33
C GLY A 91 2.54 5.99 30.02
N PRO A 92 3.85 5.76 29.88
CA PRO A 92 4.40 5.03 28.74
C PRO A 92 3.75 3.64 28.64
N LYS A 93 3.26 3.29 27.44
CA LYS A 93 2.50 2.06 27.19
C LYS A 93 3.45 0.85 27.35
N LYS A 94 3.30 0.07 28.42
CA LYS A 94 4.05 -1.18 28.60
C LYS A 94 3.62 -2.18 27.52
N ARG A 95 4.60 -2.76 26.82
CA ARG A 95 4.39 -3.87 25.89
C ARG A 95 4.35 -5.15 26.73
N PHE A 96 3.14 -5.63 27.03
CA PHE A 96 2.93 -6.99 27.52
C PHE A 96 2.83 -7.94 26.33
#